data_AF-R2T3A3-F1
#
_entry.id   AF-R2T3A3-F1
#
_cell.length_a   1.000
_cell.length_b   1.000
_cell.length_c   1.000
_cell.angle_alpha   90.00
_cell.angle_beta   90.00
_cell.angle_gamma   90.00
#
_symmetry.space_group_name_H-M   'P 1'
#
loop_
_entity.id
_entity.type
_entity.pdbx_description
1 polymer ?
#
loop_
_entity_poly.entity_id
_entity_poly.type
_entity_poly.pdbx_seq_one_letter_code
_entity_poly.pdbx_strand_id
1 'polypeptide(L)'
;MMEYEKDWFMRQVKAAVFNPFKKTSEVQVMPVIQVTDEGTGENYSVPIQSYLLELVLTLKVNQAENILFSESKKMTDELFFELGNWFYDLVNKLSDEELKAANFSRTEISQGRADLGQST
;
A
#
# COMPACT_ATOMS: atom_id res chain seq x y z
N MET A 1 -23.37 12.32 -8.25
CA MET A 1 -23.40 11.30 -7.18
C MET A 1 -22.04 10.61 -6.99
N MET A 2 -21.22 10.45 -8.04
CA MET A 2 -19.86 9.85 -7.97
C MET A 2 -18.79 10.69 -7.25
N GLU A 3 -18.88 12.02 -7.22
CA GLU A 3 -17.89 12.87 -6.53
C GLU A 3 -17.92 12.71 -5.00
N TYR A 4 -19.11 12.46 -4.45
CA TYR A 4 -19.29 12.34 -3.00
C TYR A 4 -18.60 11.09 -2.44
N GLU A 5 -18.54 10.01 -3.24
CA GLU A 5 -17.90 8.78 -2.82
C GLU A 5 -16.37 8.89 -2.84
N LYS A 6 -15.80 9.57 -3.85
CA LYS A 6 -14.36 9.89 -3.87
C LYS A 6 -13.96 10.77 -2.67
N ASP A 7 -14.79 11.75 -2.32
CA ASP A 7 -14.54 12.65 -1.18
C ASP A 7 -14.63 11.94 0.17
N TRP A 8 -15.57 10.99 0.33
CA TRP A 8 -15.70 10.21 1.56
C TRP A 8 -14.49 9.29 1.76
N PHE A 9 -14.05 8.60 0.72
CA PHE A 9 -12.89 7.72 0.73
C PHE A 9 -11.61 8.50 1.07
N MET A 10 -11.40 9.66 0.44
CA MET A 10 -10.25 10.53 0.69
C MET A 10 -10.20 11.06 2.13
N ARG A 11 -11.34 11.25 2.79
CA ARG A 11 -11.39 11.63 4.21
C ARG A 11 -10.96 10.50 5.15
N GLN A 12 -11.35 9.26 4.85
CA GLN A 12 -10.93 8.09 5.62
C GLN A 12 -9.42 7.83 5.47
N VAL A 13 -8.90 7.94 4.24
CA VAL A 13 -7.46 7.80 3.97
C VAL A 13 -6.64 8.88 4.69
N LYS A 14 -7.06 10.15 4.65
CA LYS A 14 -6.38 11.24 5.38
C LYS A 14 -6.36 11.03 6.90
N ALA A 15 -7.42 10.47 7.47
CA ALA A 15 -7.49 10.18 8.90
C ALA A 15 -6.58 9.02 9.34
N ALA A 16 -6.39 8.00 8.48
CA ALA A 16 -5.51 6.86 8.76
C ALA A 16 -4.02 7.19 8.63
N VAL A 17 -3.66 8.13 7.73
CA VAL A 17 -2.27 8.54 7.48
C VAL A 17 -1.79 9.59 8.50
N PHE A 18 -2.69 10.39 9.07
CA PHE A 18 -2.34 11.47 9.99
C PHE A 18 -2.57 11.06 11.45
N ASN A 19 -1.60 10.36 12.06
CA ASN A 19 -1.56 10.13 13.50
C ASN A 19 -0.60 11.12 14.18
N PRO A 20 -1.07 12.29 14.69
CA PRO A 20 -0.21 13.31 15.30
C PRO A 20 0.41 12.88 16.64
N PHE A 21 0.15 11.65 17.10
CA PHE A 21 0.69 11.09 18.35
C PHE A 21 1.95 10.22 18.18
N LYS A 22 2.43 9.97 16.94
CA LYS A 22 3.73 9.31 16.76
C LYS A 22 4.86 10.30 17.08
N LYS A 23 5.64 9.98 18.12
CA LYS A 23 6.83 10.73 18.57
C LYS A 23 7.75 11.04 17.38
N THR A 24 8.14 12.30 17.30
CA THR A 24 9.12 12.88 16.36
C THR A 24 10.53 12.30 16.57
N SER A 25 10.81 11.14 15.99
CA SER A 25 12.14 10.81 15.49
C SER A 25 12.02 10.92 13.97
N GLU A 26 12.80 11.82 13.34
CA GLU A 26 12.90 12.05 11.88
C GLU A 26 11.63 11.71 11.09
N VAL A 27 10.83 12.72 10.74
CA VAL A 27 9.64 12.55 9.90
C VAL A 27 10.05 11.85 8.59
N GLN A 28 9.96 10.52 8.56
CA GLN A 28 10.14 9.73 7.35
C GLN A 28 8.93 10.07 6.48
N VAL A 29 9.16 10.96 5.51
CA VAL A 29 8.13 11.35 4.55
C VAL A 29 7.84 10.11 3.71
N MET A 30 6.61 9.58 3.83
CA MET A 30 6.19 8.44 3.03
C MET A 30 6.40 8.74 1.54
N PRO A 31 7.02 7.82 0.76
CA PRO A 31 7.28 8.05 -0.65
C PRO A 31 5.98 8.34 -1.40
N VAL A 32 6.07 9.30 -2.31
CA VAL A 32 4.96 9.66 -3.20
C VAL A 32 5.22 9.02 -4.56
N ILE A 33 4.21 8.36 -5.10
CA ILE A 33 4.26 7.72 -6.41
C ILE A 33 3.35 8.46 -7.38
N GLN A 34 3.67 8.38 -8.67
CA GLN A 34 2.80 8.83 -9.74
C GLN A 34 1.89 7.68 -10.16
N VAL A 35 0.59 7.94 -10.18
CA VAL A 35 -0.44 6.99 -10.58
C VAL A 35 -1.24 7.61 -11.72
N THR A 36 -1.60 6.79 -12.70
CA THR A 36 -2.52 7.18 -13.77
C THR A 36 -3.93 6.70 -13.43
N ASP A 37 -4.91 7.60 -13.44
CA ASP A 37 -6.33 7.23 -13.33
C ASP A 37 -6.76 6.54 -14.63
N GLU A 38 -7.20 5.28 -14.55
CA GLU A 38 -7.61 4.50 -15.74
C GLU A 38 -8.88 5.05 -16.41
N GLY A 39 -9.70 5.82 -15.69
CA GLY A 39 -10.95 6.40 -16.18
C GLY A 39 -10.78 7.76 -16.84
N THR A 40 -9.88 8.61 -16.32
CA THR A 40 -9.63 9.96 -16.86
C THR A 40 -8.33 10.06 -17.69
N GLY A 41 -7.40 9.12 -17.50
CA GLY A 41 -6.05 9.17 -18.08
C GLY A 41 -5.12 10.19 -17.42
N GLU A 42 -5.55 10.83 -16.33
CA GLU A 42 -4.77 11.86 -15.64
C GLU A 42 -3.75 11.24 -14.69
N ASN A 43 -2.57 11.87 -14.63
CA ASN A 43 -1.52 11.49 -13.68
C ASN A 43 -1.65 12.33 -12.41
N TYR A 44 -1.64 11.68 -11.26
CA TYR A 44 -1.66 12.32 -9.96
C TYR A 44 -0.64 11.67 -9.01
N SER A 45 -0.28 12.40 -7.96
CA SER A 45 0.74 11.98 -7.00
C SER A 45 0.08 11.62 -5.67
N VAL A 46 0.35 10.42 -5.16
CA VAL A 46 -0.20 9.92 -3.88
C VAL A 46 0.86 9.25 -3.02
N PRO A 47 0.72 9.29 -1.68
CA PRO A 47 1.53 8.44 -0.82
C PRO A 47 1.36 6.97 -1.19
N ILE A 48 2.47 6.25 -1.36
CA ILE A 48 2.48 4.84 -1.75
C ILE A 48 1.58 4.00 -0.83
N GLN A 49 1.66 4.22 0.48
CA GLN A 49 0.87 3.51 1.47
C GLN A 49 -0.64 3.62 1.21
N SER A 50 -1.13 4.81 0.86
CA SER A 50 -2.55 5.03 0.54
C SER A 50 -2.98 4.27 -0.71
N TYR A 51 -2.12 4.23 -1.73
CA TYR A 51 -2.40 3.53 -2.97
C TYR A 51 -2.37 2.01 -2.78
N LEU A 52 -1.41 1.48 -2.02
CA LEU A 52 -1.37 0.07 -1.65
C LEU A 52 -2.63 -0.35 -0.89
N LEU A 53 -3.11 0.48 0.04
CA LEU A 53 -4.36 0.24 0.76
C LEU A 53 -5.56 0.15 -0.21
N GLU A 54 -5.68 1.10 -1.14
CA GLU A 54 -6.74 1.10 -2.15
C GLU A 54 -6.73 -0.18 -3.00
N LEU A 55 -5.55 -0.60 -3.45
CA LEU A 55 -5.39 -1.82 -4.24
C LEU A 55 -5.77 -3.07 -3.43
N VAL A 56 -5.41 -3.16 -2.16
CA VAL A 56 -5.82 -4.28 -1.30
C VAL A 56 -7.34 -4.30 -1.09
N LEU A 57 -7.96 -3.14 -0.83
CA LEU A 57 -9.41 -3.03 -0.66
C LEU A 57 -10.20 -3.37 -1.94
N THR A 58 -9.58 -3.19 -3.11
CA THR A 58 -10.15 -3.53 -4.42
C THR A 58 -9.72 -4.92 -4.91
N LEU A 59 -9.12 -5.74 -4.04
CA LEU A 59 -8.61 -7.09 -4.33
C LEU A 59 -7.58 -7.15 -5.46
N LYS A 60 -6.88 -6.05 -5.72
CA LYS A 60 -5.73 -5.94 -6.62
C LYS A 60 -4.41 -6.19 -5.87
N VAL A 61 -4.36 -7.23 -5.04
CA VAL A 61 -3.23 -7.50 -4.10
C VAL A 61 -1.92 -7.77 -4.84
N ASN A 62 -1.94 -8.58 -5.90
CA ASN A 62 -0.75 -8.85 -6.71
C ASN A 62 -0.18 -7.56 -7.33
N GLN A 63 -1.04 -6.68 -7.84
CA GLN A 63 -0.61 -5.37 -8.34
C GLN A 63 0.01 -4.51 -7.24
N ALA A 64 -0.58 -4.50 -6.05
CA ALA A 64 -0.06 -3.78 -4.90
C ALA A 64 1.36 -4.26 -4.52
N GLU A 65 1.58 -5.57 -4.47
CA GLU A 65 2.89 -6.14 -4.18
C GLU A 65 3.94 -5.73 -5.23
N ASN A 66 3.60 -5.82 -6.52
CA ASN A 66 4.51 -5.39 -7.58
C ASN A 66 4.96 -3.93 -7.41
N ILE A 67 4.03 -3.04 -7.03
CA ILE A 67 4.34 -1.63 -6.78
C ILE A 67 5.22 -1.46 -5.54
N LEU A 68 4.91 -2.15 -4.45
CA LEU A 68 5.71 -2.12 -3.22
C LEU A 68 7.18 -2.43 -3.53
N PHE A 69 7.44 -3.51 -4.27
CA PHE A 69 8.80 -3.91 -4.61
C PHE A 69 9.44 -3.01 -5.69
N SER A 70 8.69 -2.53 -6.68
CA SER A 70 9.27 -1.63 -7.71
C SER A 70 9.74 -0.30 -7.13
N GLU A 71 9.08 0.15 -6.06
CA GLU A 71 9.35 1.43 -5.40
C GLU A 71 10.38 1.31 -4.26
N SER A 72 10.81 0.10 -3.90
CA SER A 72 11.81 -0.17 -2.86
C SER A 72 13.08 0.68 -3.02
N LYS A 73 13.54 0.88 -4.25
CA LYS A 73 14.74 1.68 -4.58
C LYS A 73 14.62 3.17 -4.26
N LYS A 74 13.41 3.67 -4.02
CA LYS A 74 13.15 5.08 -3.70
C LYS A 74 13.03 5.34 -2.19
N MET A 75 13.23 4.31 -1.36
CA MET A 75 13.14 4.40 0.09
C MET A 75 14.34 3.74 0.75
N THR A 76 14.54 4.02 2.03
CA THR A 76 15.53 3.31 2.84
C THR A 76 15.06 1.89 3.12
N ASP A 77 16.00 0.97 3.39
CA ASP A 77 15.66 -0.42 3.73
C ASP A 77 14.75 -0.50 4.96
N GLU A 78 14.96 0.39 5.94
CA GLU A 78 14.10 0.50 7.14
C GLU A 78 12.66 0.87 6.75
N LEU A 79 12.49 1.90 5.91
CA LEU A 79 11.17 2.34 5.46
C LEU A 79 10.48 1.27 4.59
N PHE A 80 11.25 0.61 3.71
CA PHE A 80 10.75 -0.51 2.90
C PHE A 80 10.27 -1.67 3.77
N PHE A 81 11.07 -2.03 4.78
CA PHE A 81 10.74 -3.10 5.70
C PHE A 81 9.50 -2.77 6.55
N GLU A 82 9.38 -1.55 7.05
CA GLU A 82 8.18 -1.10 7.78
C GLU A 82 6.93 -1.10 6.90
N LEU A 83 7.02 -0.53 5.70
CA LEU A 83 5.90 -0.46 4.74
C LEU A 83 5.48 -1.85 4.29
N GLY A 84 6.44 -2.73 4.00
CA GLY A 84 6.17 -4.10 3.58
C GLY A 84 5.52 -4.93 4.68
N ASN A 85 5.98 -4.82 5.93
CA ASN A 85 5.33 -5.51 7.05
C ASN A 85 3.90 -5.01 7.26
N TRP A 86 3.68 -3.69 7.20
CA TRP A 86 2.33 -3.12 7.25
C TRP A 86 1.43 -3.66 6.13
N PHE A 87 1.97 -3.75 4.90
CA PHE A 87 1.25 -4.27 3.74
C PHE A 87 0.83 -5.74 3.95
N TYR A 88 1.76 -6.61 4.34
CA TYR A 88 1.44 -8.01 4.57
C TYR A 88 0.57 -8.24 5.82
N ASP A 89 0.63 -7.38 6.84
CA ASP A 89 -0.31 -7.41 7.98
C ASP A 89 -1.74 -7.09 7.53
N LEU A 90 -1.89 -6.18 6.56
CA LEU A 90 -3.17 -5.85 5.96
C LEU A 90 -3.69 -7.00 5.09
N VAL A 91 -2.87 -7.51 4.16
CA VAL A 91 -3.23 -8.63 3.25
C VAL A 91 -3.58 -9.88 4.04
N ASN A 92 -2.89 -10.15 5.15
CA ASN A 92 -3.16 -11.33 5.98
C ASN A 92 -4.53 -11.29 6.69
N LYS A 93 -5.22 -10.15 6.73
CA LYS A 93 -6.58 -10.04 7.27
C LYS A 93 -7.67 -10.48 6.28
N LEU A 94 -7.35 -10.56 4.99
CA LEU A 94 -8.28 -11.06 3.98
C LEU A 94 -8.57 -12.55 4.22
N SER A 95 -9.77 -13.02 3.85
CA SER A 95 -10.12 -14.43 3.87
C SER A 95 -9.39 -15.21 2.76
N ASP A 96 -9.39 -16.53 2.83
CA ASP A 96 -8.76 -17.35 1.77
C ASP A 96 -9.49 -17.22 0.44
N GLU A 97 -10.81 -16.99 0.45
CA GLU A 97 -11.61 -16.69 -0.74
C GLU A 97 -11.26 -15.33 -1.35
N GLU A 98 -11.08 -14.30 -0.53
CA GLU A 98 -10.67 -12.96 -0.97
C GLU A 98 -9.25 -12.97 -1.56
N LEU A 99 -8.32 -13.68 -0.91
CA LEU A 99 -6.97 -13.88 -1.42
C LEU A 99 -6.99 -14.59 -2.78
N LYS A 100 -7.78 -15.66 -2.90
CA LYS A 100 -7.95 -16.37 -4.17
C LYS A 100 -8.54 -15.48 -5.26
N ALA A 101 -9.54 -14.65 -4.93
CA ALA A 101 -10.11 -13.68 -5.86
C ALA A 101 -9.07 -12.62 -6.29
N ALA A 102 -8.14 -12.27 -5.40
CA ALA A 102 -7.03 -11.36 -5.66
C ALA A 102 -5.81 -12.03 -6.34
N ASN A 103 -5.92 -13.30 -6.74
CA ASN A 103 -4.81 -14.11 -7.26
C ASN A 103 -3.58 -14.09 -6.33
N PHE A 104 -3.83 -14.35 -5.05
CA PHE A 104 -2.84 -14.33 -3.98
C PHE A 104 -3.07 -15.49 -2.99
N SER A 105 -2.07 -15.78 -2.16
CA SER A 105 -2.10 -16.92 -1.23
C SER A 105 -1.33 -16.64 0.07
N ARG A 106 -1.61 -17.45 1.11
CA ARG A 106 -0.87 -17.41 2.38
C ARG A 106 0.62 -17.71 2.20
N THR A 107 0.95 -18.55 1.22
CA THR A 107 2.33 -18.87 0.85
C THR A 107 3.04 -17.64 0.29
N GLU A 108 2.40 -16.89 -0.61
CA GLU A 108 2.95 -15.66 -1.17
C GLU A 108 3.15 -14.58 -0.09
N ILE A 109 2.23 -14.45 0.87
CA ILE A 109 2.44 -13.57 2.04
C ILE A 109 3.73 -13.95 2.79
N SER A 110 3.95 -15.24 3.02
CA SER A 110 5.11 -15.73 3.77
C SER A 110 6.42 -15.55 2.99
N GLN A 111 6.39 -15.80 1.68
CA GLN A 111 7.52 -15.60 0.77
C GLN A 111 7.88 -14.12 0.68
N GLY A 112 6.90 -13.26 0.41
CA GLY A 112 7.10 -11.83 0.30
C GLY A 112 7.67 -11.20 1.57
N ARG A 113 7.23 -11.62 2.76
CA ARG A 113 7.86 -11.21 4.03
C ARG A 113 9.31 -11.63 4.16
N ALA A 114 9.66 -12.83 3.68
CA ALA A 114 11.05 -13.29 3.68
C ALA A 114 11.91 -12.46 2.70
N ASP A 115 11.32 -12.01 1.60
CA ASP A 115 12.00 -11.18 0.59
C ASP A 115 12.23 -9.74 1.09
N LEU A 116 11.38 -9.19 1.96
CA LEU A 116 11.61 -7.89 2.60
C LEU A 116 12.96 -7.83 3.34
N GLY A 117 13.40 -8.94 3.93
CA GLY A 117 14.65 -9.04 4.67
C GLY A 117 15.87 -9.42 3.82
N GLN A 118 15.68 -9.74 2.53
CA GLN A 118 16.75 -10.10 1.59
C GLN A 118 17.08 -8.98 0.60
N SER A 119 16.35 -7.87 0.64
CA SER A 119 16.65 -6.69 -0.17
C SER A 119 17.88 -5.98 0.44
N THR A 120 19.08 -6.44 0.09
CA THR A 120 20.38 -5.82 0.45
C THR A 120 21.33 -5.89 -0.73
#